data_AF-A0AAD7TY17-F1
#
_entry.id   AF-A0AAD7TY17-F1
#
_cell.length_a   1.000
_cell.length_b   1.000
_cell.length_c   1.000
_cell.angle_alpha   90.00
_cell.angle_beta   90.00
_cell.angle_gamma   90.00
#
_symmetry.space_group_name_H-M   'P 1'
#
loop_
_entity.id
_entity.type
_entity.pdbx_description
1 polymer ?
#
loop_
_entity_poly.entity_id
_entity_poly.type
_entity_poly.pdbx_seq_one_letter_code
_entity_poly.pdbx_strand_id
1 'polypeptide(L)'
;MTSTTTRSTTIRTSTRPKVRMPYSCPSSSAVLTPVCGDQVFNTPFWRRAALAAVGVVAFYKFAPAPGDENPIGKFIARTMTPAEVWRNAGWKHLVLSKEVSEETKLVTTAKPPPVHRYRFPQRMEMYSPNLQPVGIKLDVGDVVVKRD
;
A
#
# COMPACT_ATOMS: atom_id res chain seq x y z
N MET A 1 33.48 3.88 15.50
CA MET A 1 33.51 4.97 14.51
C MET A 1 32.38 4.74 13.52
N THR A 2 31.36 5.60 13.53
CA THR A 2 30.50 6.01 12.39
C THR A 2 29.30 6.78 12.96
N SER A 3 29.35 8.11 12.86
CA SER A 3 28.29 9.01 13.28
C SER A 3 27.30 9.22 12.13
N THR A 4 26.02 8.99 12.42
CA THR A 4 24.88 9.26 11.53
C THR A 4 24.50 10.74 11.66
N THR A 5 24.63 11.52 10.58
CA THR A 5 24.16 12.92 10.52
C THR A 5 23.29 13.10 9.28
N THR A 6 21.98 13.10 9.50
CA THR A 6 20.93 13.36 8.51
C THR A 6 20.92 14.85 8.18
N ARG A 7 21.30 15.20 6.94
CA ARG A 7 21.39 16.61 6.51
C ARG A 7 20.08 17.06 5.86
N SER A 8 19.56 18.13 6.47
CA SER A 8 18.31 18.84 6.22
C SER A 8 18.02 19.21 4.76
N THR A 9 16.77 18.98 4.38
CA THR A 9 16.08 19.40 3.16
C THR A 9 15.76 20.90 3.19
N THR A 10 16.18 21.66 2.17
CA THR A 10 15.58 22.98 1.87
C THR A 10 15.53 23.21 0.36
N ILE A 11 14.37 22.95 -0.25
CA ILE A 11 14.04 23.35 -1.62
C ILE A 11 13.44 24.75 -1.56
N ARG A 12 14.14 25.73 -2.14
CA ARG A 12 13.70 27.13 -2.19
C ARG A 12 13.05 27.41 -3.53
N THR A 13 11.74 27.19 -3.64
CA THR A 13 10.93 27.60 -4.80
C THR A 13 10.47 29.04 -4.62
N SER A 14 11.10 29.96 -5.37
CA SER A 14 10.67 31.35 -5.52
C SER A 14 9.35 31.40 -6.29
N THR A 15 8.24 31.52 -5.57
CA THR A 15 6.92 31.81 -6.16
C THR A 15 6.69 33.32 -6.05
N ARG A 16 6.75 34.03 -7.17
CA ARG A 16 6.26 35.42 -7.24
C ARG A 16 4.73 35.40 -7.12
N PRO A 17 4.10 36.18 -6.23
CA PRO A 17 2.66 36.34 -6.25
C PRO A 17 2.27 37.15 -7.50
N LYS A 18 1.50 36.52 -8.40
CA LYS A 18 0.84 37.22 -9.50
C LYS A 18 -0.37 37.95 -8.90
N VAL A 19 -0.20 39.24 -8.64
CA VAL A 19 -1.29 40.16 -8.25
C VAL A 19 -2.31 40.15 -9.38
N ARG A 20 -3.44 39.47 -9.18
CA ARG A 20 -4.64 39.66 -10.01
C ARG A 20 -5.22 41.01 -9.64
N MET A 21 -5.32 41.89 -10.64
CA MET A 21 -6.11 43.11 -10.51
C MET A 21 -7.53 42.77 -10.05
N PRO A 22 -8.10 43.51 -9.09
CA PRO A 22 -9.54 43.50 -8.89
C PRO A 22 -10.20 44.22 -10.08
N TYR A 23 -11.27 43.62 -10.60
CA TYR A 23 -12.17 44.26 -11.53
C TYR A 23 -12.77 45.50 -10.85
N SER A 24 -12.23 46.67 -11.12
CA SER A 24 -12.87 47.93 -10.77
C SER A 24 -14.01 48.17 -11.76
N CYS A 25 -15.25 47.95 -11.32
CA CYS A 25 -16.37 48.68 -11.89
C CYS A 25 -16.25 50.13 -11.38
N PRO A 26 -16.07 51.13 -12.25
CA PRO A 26 -16.19 52.51 -11.80
C PRO A 26 -17.65 52.79 -11.46
N SER A 27 -17.90 53.13 -10.20
CA SER A 27 -19.15 53.74 -9.77
C SER A 27 -19.27 55.14 -10.38
N SER A 28 -20.51 55.55 -10.65
CA SER A 28 -20.92 56.93 -10.95
C SER A 28 -20.90 57.33 -12.42
N SER A 29 -21.97 57.01 -13.13
CA SER A 29 -22.96 58.01 -13.57
C SER A 29 -24.08 57.30 -14.33
N ALA A 30 -25.30 57.75 -14.08
CA ALA A 30 -26.53 57.12 -14.51
C ALA A 30 -26.69 57.15 -16.05
N VAL A 31 -26.77 55.98 -16.69
CA VAL A 31 -27.52 55.76 -17.94
C VAL A 31 -28.08 54.34 -17.93
N LEU A 32 -29.40 54.22 -18.10
CA LEU A 32 -30.17 52.98 -18.14
C LEU A 32 -29.88 52.17 -19.42
N THR A 33 -29.27 50.98 -19.31
CA THR A 33 -29.44 49.88 -20.28
C THR A 33 -29.37 48.52 -19.57
N PRO A 34 -30.39 47.64 -19.70
CA PRO A 34 -30.40 46.32 -19.08
C PRO A 34 -29.75 45.29 -20.00
N VAL A 35 -28.41 45.24 -20.11
CA VAL A 35 -27.75 44.11 -20.76
C VAL A 35 -26.40 43.82 -20.09
N CYS A 36 -26.42 43.32 -18.85
CA CYS A 36 -25.45 42.29 -18.47
C CYS A 36 -25.99 40.95 -18.99
N GLY A 37 -26.07 40.82 -20.32
CA GLY A 37 -26.48 39.60 -21.00
C GLY A 37 -25.36 38.56 -20.90
N ASP A 38 -25.62 37.50 -20.16
CA ASP A 38 -25.12 36.13 -20.34
C ASP A 38 -23.64 35.95 -20.75
N GLN A 39 -22.69 36.55 -20.02
CA GLN A 39 -21.26 36.24 -20.18
C GLN A 39 -20.83 34.92 -19.51
N VAL A 40 -21.74 33.96 -19.32
CA VAL A 40 -21.39 32.64 -18.78
C VAL A 40 -20.88 31.71 -19.87
N PHE A 41 -21.44 31.78 -21.08
CA PHE A 41 -21.21 30.78 -22.14
C PHE A 41 -19.93 30.98 -22.98
N ASN A 42 -19.36 32.20 -23.02
CA ASN A 42 -18.16 32.50 -23.81
C ASN A 42 -16.92 32.77 -22.94
N THR A 43 -16.82 32.08 -21.81
CA THR A 43 -15.61 32.11 -20.97
C THR A 43 -14.62 31.04 -21.46
N PRO A 44 -13.30 31.24 -21.25
CA PRO A 44 -12.28 30.25 -21.67
C PRO A 44 -12.48 28.89 -21.00
N PHE A 45 -13.20 28.84 -19.87
CA PHE A 45 -13.60 27.61 -19.22
C PHE A 45 -14.57 26.79 -20.08
N TRP A 46 -15.68 27.38 -20.53
CA TRP A 46 -16.69 26.69 -21.34
C TRP A 46 -16.16 26.31 -22.73
N ARG A 47 -15.29 27.13 -23.32
CA ARG A 47 -14.62 26.76 -24.58
C ARG A 47 -13.74 25.52 -24.43
N ARG A 48 -13.00 25.41 -23.32
CA ARG A 48 -12.19 24.21 -23.03
C ARG A 48 -13.07 23.00 -22.71
N ALA A 49 -14.16 23.20 -21.95
CA ALA A 49 -15.12 22.14 -21.64
C ALA A 49 -15.81 21.60 -22.91
N ALA A 50 -16.22 22.47 -23.83
CA ALA A 50 -16.79 22.09 -25.12
C ALA A 50 -15.79 21.33 -26.00
N LEU A 51 -14.54 21.80 -26.08
CA LEU A 51 -13.48 21.09 -26.79
C LEU A 51 -13.17 19.71 -26.17
N ALA A 52 -13.17 19.61 -24.84
CA ALA A 52 -13.00 18.35 -24.15
C ALA A 52 -14.17 17.40 -24.41
N ALA A 53 -15.42 17.90 -24.37
CA ALA A 53 -16.61 17.12 -24.66
C ALA A 53 -16.59 16.58 -26.10
N VAL A 54 -16.26 17.43 -27.08
CA VAL A 54 -16.09 17.01 -28.49
C VAL A 54 -14.95 15.99 -28.61
N GLY A 55 -13.82 16.21 -27.92
CA GLY A 55 -12.70 15.28 -27.89
C GLY A 55 -13.08 13.90 -27.35
N VAL A 56 -13.87 13.84 -26.27
CA VAL A 56 -14.35 12.58 -25.68
C VAL A 56 -15.32 11.86 -26.63
N VAL A 57 -16.25 12.58 -27.26
CA VAL A 57 -17.20 11.98 -28.22
C VAL A 57 -16.47 11.47 -29.47
N ALA A 58 -15.54 12.26 -30.01
CA ALA A 58 -14.70 11.84 -31.13
C ALA A 58 -13.86 10.62 -30.77
N PHE A 59 -13.27 10.60 -29.58
CA PHE A 59 -12.54 9.46 -29.08
C PHE A 59 -13.43 8.23 -28.95
N TYR A 60 -14.65 8.34 -28.42
CA TYR A 60 -15.56 7.20 -28.32
C TYR A 60 -16.02 6.67 -29.68
N LYS A 61 -16.30 7.56 -30.64
CA LYS A 61 -16.81 7.16 -31.97
C LYS A 61 -15.72 6.61 -32.89
N PHE A 62 -14.50 7.12 -32.77
CA PHE A 62 -13.34 6.72 -33.57
C PHE A 62 -12.32 5.87 -32.79
N ALA A 63 -12.66 5.45 -31.57
CA ALA A 63 -11.84 4.50 -30.83
C ALA A 63 -11.77 3.18 -31.61
N PRO A 64 -10.55 2.69 -31.92
CA PRO A 64 -10.38 1.38 -32.52
C PRO A 64 -11.03 0.32 -31.64
N ALA A 65 -11.77 -0.62 -32.24
CA ALA A 65 -12.28 -1.76 -31.52
C ALA A 65 -11.11 -2.57 -30.93
N PRO A 66 -11.26 -3.17 -29.73
CA PRO A 66 -10.24 -4.02 -29.15
C PRO A 66 -10.10 -5.30 -29.99
N GLY A 67 -9.21 -5.27 -30.97
CA GLY A 67 -8.98 -6.36 -31.93
C GLY A 67 -8.41 -5.92 -33.28
N ASP A 68 -8.56 -4.64 -33.66
CA ASP A 68 -8.00 -4.15 -34.92
C ASP A 68 -6.50 -3.87 -34.81
N GLU A 69 -5.74 -4.24 -35.86
CA GLU A 69 -4.30 -4.05 -35.92
C GLU A 69 -3.91 -2.57 -36.07
N ASN A 70 -3.89 -1.85 -34.94
CA ASN A 70 -3.40 -0.48 -34.89
C ASN A 70 -1.86 -0.46 -34.87
N PRO A 71 -1.17 0.25 -35.78
CA PRO A 71 0.29 0.39 -35.76
C PRO A 71 0.81 0.97 -34.44
N ILE A 72 0.02 1.83 -33.79
CA ILE A 72 0.35 2.40 -32.47
C ILE A 72 0.29 1.30 -31.39
N GLY A 73 -0.70 0.41 -31.45
CA GLY A 73 -0.82 -0.74 -30.53
C GLY A 73 0.36 -1.70 -30.67
N LYS A 74 0.80 -2.00 -31.89
CA LYS A 74 2.00 -2.81 -32.15
C LYS A 74 3.29 -2.14 -31.64
N PHE A 75 3.39 -0.81 -31.78
CA PHE A 75 4.50 -0.04 -31.21
C PHE A 75 4.50 -0.07 -29.67
N ILE A 76 3.34 0.02 -29.04
CA ILE A 76 3.25 -0.07 -27.58
C ILE A 76 3.60 -1.49 -27.12
N ALA A 77 3.06 -2.51 -27.80
CA ALA A 77 3.29 -3.92 -27.48
C ALA A 77 4.76 -4.33 -27.58
N ARG A 78 5.53 -3.80 -28.55
CA ARG A 78 6.97 -4.11 -28.68
C ARG A 78 7.85 -3.43 -27.62
N THR A 79 7.41 -2.29 -27.08
CA THR A 79 8.17 -1.53 -26.09
C THR A 79 7.80 -1.92 -24.65
N MET A 80 6.57 -2.40 -24.45
CA MET A 80 6.13 -2.90 -23.16
C MET A 80 6.66 -4.31 -22.88
N THR A 81 6.76 -4.64 -21.59
CA THR A 81 7.09 -5.99 -21.17
C THR A 81 5.95 -6.95 -21.54
N PRO A 82 6.27 -8.14 -22.08
CA PRO A 82 5.23 -9.08 -22.51
C PRO A 82 4.47 -9.63 -21.31
N ALA A 83 3.19 -9.94 -21.51
CA ALA A 83 2.29 -10.44 -20.46
C ALA A 83 2.80 -11.71 -19.77
N GLU A 84 3.55 -12.55 -20.49
CA GLU A 84 4.14 -13.78 -19.95
C GLU A 84 5.14 -13.52 -18.81
N VAL A 85 5.90 -12.42 -18.89
CA VAL A 85 6.87 -12.05 -17.85
C VAL A 85 6.14 -11.70 -16.55
N TRP A 86 5.03 -10.95 -16.64
CA TRP A 86 4.20 -10.62 -15.48
C TRP A 86 3.53 -11.86 -14.88
N ARG A 87 3.05 -12.76 -15.73
CA ARG A 87 2.50 -14.05 -15.29
C ARG A 87 3.55 -14.85 -14.51
N ASN A 88 4.77 -14.98 -15.05
CA ASN A 88 5.85 -15.71 -14.40
C ASN A 88 6.30 -15.03 -13.10
N ALA A 89 6.35 -13.70 -13.05
CA ALA A 89 6.66 -12.95 -11.83
C ALA A 89 5.59 -13.17 -10.74
N GLY A 90 4.31 -13.13 -11.11
CA GLY A 90 3.20 -13.45 -10.21
C GLY A 90 3.32 -14.86 -9.65
N TRP A 91 3.58 -15.85 -10.51
CA TRP A 91 3.80 -17.24 -10.08
C TRP A 91 4.95 -17.37 -9.09
N LYS A 92 6.11 -16.74 -9.36
CA LYS A 92 7.25 -16.75 -8.44
C LYS A 92 6.88 -16.17 -7.08
N HIS A 93 6.17 -15.05 -7.05
CA HIS A 93 5.74 -14.44 -5.78
C HIS A 93 4.71 -15.29 -5.03
N LEU A 94 3.82 -15.98 -5.72
CA LEU A 94 2.88 -16.91 -5.08
C LEU A 94 3.61 -18.08 -4.41
N VAL A 95 4.62 -18.65 -5.06
CA VAL A 95 5.46 -19.72 -4.49
C VAL A 95 6.21 -19.21 -3.26
N LEU A 96 6.90 -18.07 -3.36
CA LEU A 96 7.63 -17.48 -2.23
C LEU A 96 6.70 -17.13 -1.05
N SER A 97 5.51 -16.61 -1.32
CA SER A 97 4.53 -16.27 -0.27
C SER A 97 4.03 -17.53 0.45
N LYS A 98 3.88 -18.64 -0.28
CA LYS A 98 3.54 -19.93 0.29
C LYS A 98 4.65 -20.43 1.22
N GLU A 99 5.90 -20.42 0.76
CA GLU A 99 7.05 -20.86 1.55
C GLU A 99 7.20 -20.06 2.85
N VAL A 100 7.13 -18.73 2.77
CA VAL A 100 7.18 -17.85 3.96
C VAL A 100 6.04 -18.14 4.94
N SER A 101 4.85 -18.46 4.43
CA SER A 101 3.70 -18.81 5.27
C SER A 101 3.91 -20.14 5.99
N GLU A 102 4.50 -21.13 5.32
CA GLU A 102 4.84 -22.43 5.91
C GLU A 102 5.92 -22.30 6.99
N GLU A 103 6.97 -21.54 6.72
CA GLU A 103 8.03 -21.25 7.70
C GLU A 103 7.48 -20.55 8.95
N THR A 104 6.64 -19.52 8.74
CA THR A 104 5.99 -18.82 9.84
C THR A 104 5.10 -19.76 10.65
N LYS A 105 4.39 -20.68 9.97
CA LYS A 105 3.58 -21.70 10.65
C LYS A 105 4.43 -22.65 11.49
N LEU A 106 5.60 -23.06 11.01
CA LEU A 106 6.52 -23.91 11.76
C LEU A 106 7.01 -23.23 13.03
N VAL A 107 7.43 -21.96 12.93
CA VAL A 107 7.92 -21.18 14.08
C VAL A 107 6.80 -20.89 15.08
N THR A 108 5.60 -20.54 14.61
CA THR A 108 4.47 -20.19 15.49
C THR A 108 3.81 -21.40 16.16
N THR A 109 3.84 -22.57 15.52
CA THR A 109 3.27 -23.81 16.11
C THR A 109 4.23 -24.45 17.10
N ALA A 110 5.53 -24.15 17.03
CA ALA A 110 6.51 -24.65 17.96
C ALA A 110 6.19 -24.18 19.39
N LYS A 111 5.72 -25.10 20.23
CA LYS A 111 5.55 -24.83 21.66
C LYS A 111 6.90 -25.02 22.35
N PRO A 112 7.35 -24.08 23.21
CA PRO A 112 8.48 -24.34 24.07
C PRO A 112 8.16 -25.54 24.99
N PRO A 113 9.18 -26.30 25.44
CA PRO A 113 8.95 -27.35 26.41
C PRO A 113 8.24 -26.75 27.66
N PRO A 114 7.23 -27.43 28.22
CA PRO A 114 6.48 -26.91 29.34
C PRO A 114 7.38 -26.78 30.57
N VAL A 115 7.61 -25.54 31.02
CA VAL A 115 8.39 -25.25 32.23
C VAL A 115 7.45 -25.00 33.41
N HIS A 116 7.47 -25.91 34.38
CA HIS A 116 6.77 -25.71 35.66
C HIS A 116 7.70 -25.02 36.67
N ARG A 117 7.25 -23.88 37.21
CA ARG A 117 8.01 -23.14 38.24
C ARG A 117 7.61 -23.65 39.62
N TYR A 118 8.51 -24.38 40.24
CA TYR A 118 8.34 -24.82 41.62
C TYR A 118 9.13 -23.91 42.56
N ARG A 119 8.51 -23.56 43.70
CA ARG A 119 9.21 -22.87 44.80
C ARG A 119 10.33 -23.72 45.40
N PHE A 120 10.15 -25.05 45.39
CA PHE A 120 11.09 -26.01 45.98
C PHE A 120 11.38 -27.15 44.99
N PRO A 121 12.43 -27.03 44.15
CA PRO A 121 12.79 -28.07 43.19
C PRO A 121 13.28 -29.36 43.87
N GLN A 122 13.79 -29.26 45.09
CA GLN A 122 14.28 -30.40 45.89
C GLN A 122 13.20 -31.46 46.19
N ARG A 123 11.92 -31.12 46.10
CA ARG A 123 10.82 -32.07 46.36
C ARG A 123 10.70 -33.14 45.27
N MET A 124 11.31 -32.96 44.10
CA MET A 124 11.33 -33.97 43.03
C MET A 124 12.19 -35.18 43.40
N GLU A 125 13.27 -34.97 44.16
CA GLU A 125 14.20 -36.01 44.61
C GLU A 125 13.65 -36.77 45.85
N MET A 126 12.81 -36.12 46.66
CA MET A 126 12.24 -36.69 47.90
C MET A 126 10.99 -37.56 47.65
N TYR A 127 10.93 -38.22 46.49
CA TYR A 127 9.79 -39.01 46.09
C TYR A 127 9.78 -40.38 46.83
N SER A 128 8.66 -40.70 47.50
CA SER A 128 8.50 -41.97 48.23
C SER A 128 7.90 -43.06 47.34
N PRO A 129 8.59 -44.19 47.14
CA PRO A 129 8.05 -45.31 46.35
C PRO A 129 6.74 -45.90 46.89
N ASN A 130 6.44 -45.69 48.18
CA ASN A 130 5.40 -46.43 48.89
C ASN A 130 4.07 -45.67 49.02
N LEU A 131 3.98 -44.43 48.53
CA LEU A 131 2.85 -43.53 48.77
C LEU A 131 2.18 -43.04 47.47
N GLN A 132 2.24 -43.85 46.40
CA GLN A 132 1.53 -43.54 45.14
C GLN A 132 0.11 -44.09 45.14
N PRO A 133 -0.84 -43.35 44.58
CA PRO A 133 -2.12 -43.92 44.19
C PRO A 133 -1.90 -45.05 43.17
N VAL A 134 -2.63 -46.14 43.33
CA VAL A 134 -2.61 -47.26 42.38
C VAL A 134 -3.00 -46.77 40.98
N GLY A 135 -2.23 -47.16 39.97
CA GLY A 135 -2.50 -46.83 38.56
C GLY A 135 -1.77 -45.60 38.01
N ILE A 136 -1.07 -44.80 38.83
CA ILE A 136 -0.30 -43.65 38.36
C ILE A 136 1.20 -43.92 38.54
N LYS A 137 1.89 -44.27 37.45
CA LYS A 137 3.35 -44.35 37.41
C LYS A 137 3.88 -43.05 36.80
N LEU A 138 4.39 -42.16 37.64
CA LEU A 138 5.06 -40.93 37.20
C LEU A 138 6.53 -41.25 36.94
N ASP A 139 6.93 -41.28 35.68
CA ASP A 139 8.35 -41.29 35.30
C ASP A 139 8.89 -39.86 35.36
N VAL A 140 9.91 -39.66 36.18
CA VAL A 140 10.56 -38.35 36.42
C VAL A 140 12.01 -38.33 35.92
N GLY A 141 12.46 -39.37 35.20
CA GLY A 141 13.84 -39.47 34.72
C GLY A 141 14.28 -38.38 33.73
N ASP A 142 13.35 -37.82 32.97
CA ASP A 142 13.62 -36.78 31.96
C ASP A 142 13.47 -35.33 32.51
N VAL A 143 13.17 -35.18 33.80
CA VAL A 143 12.95 -33.87 34.42
C VAL A 143 14.27 -33.32 34.96
N VAL A 144 14.78 -32.27 34.32
CA VAL A 144 16.01 -31.59 34.75
C VAL A 144 15.69 -30.25 35.42
N VAL A 145 16.24 -30.02 36.62
CA VAL A 145 16.16 -28.73 37.29
C VAL A 145 17.07 -27.73 36.58
N LYS A 146 16.49 -26.63 36.09
CA LYS A 146 17.25 -25.51 35.56
C LYS A 146 18.08 -24.88 36.69
N ARG A 147 19.41 -24.98 36.60
CA ARG A 147 20.35 -24.23 37.45
C ARG A 147 20.66 -22.91 36.75
N ASP A 148 20.61 -21.80 37.47
CA ASP A 148 21.04 -20.49 36.96
C ASP A 148 22.54 -20.48 36.63
#